data_AF-A0A2G5UG34-F1
#
_entry.id   AF-A0A2G5UG34-F1
#
_cell.length_a   1.000
_cell.length_b   1.000
_cell.length_c   1.000
_cell.angle_alpha   90.00
_cell.angle_beta   90.00
_cell.angle_gamma   90.00
#
_symmetry.space_group_name_H-M   'P 1'
#
loop_
_entity.id
_entity.type
_entity.pdbx_description
1 polymer ?
#
loop_
_entity_poly.entity_id
_entity_poly.type
_entity_poly.pdbx_seq_one_letter_code
_entity_poly.pdbx_strand_id
1 'polypeptide(L)'
;MGWPSKIRTFRPENPKKYSFTFEIQYNIADKNRESSAPSLRQQRLSKEAIYYGTQESCDEKSWTPSMACTSTSPGIHATASIRPSTTGTPNGASRKATSGYSAYGYANSTQTQQPTSTTNTNYSPYMNGTISRSSGIAVAKSARGGLPPTNQSYNTSSPRNSVASYSSFASAGIGGSPPRSRKSPQSNKSSSPVGEDQVVTIKMRPDRHGRFGFNVKGGADQNYPVIVSRVAPNSSADKCQPRLNEGDQVLFIDGRDVSTMSHDHVVQFIRSARAGANGGELHLTIRPNVYRLGEEIDEPDSQMVPEPARVADSVPRSDKLSQSLQLLSDALTTGKVVDQFEMLYRKKPGLTMNICRLNANASKNRYRDVCPYDDTRVILQTSGSGDYINANFVNMEIPSSGIINRYIACQGPLLHTSGDFWLMVWEQLCTTIVMLTTITERGRVKCHQYWPRLNETQEYGRLMIRCIRDKQTPNCCYREFSVRDRSTNEERRVTQMQYIAWPDHGVPDDTKHFIQFVDEVRKARQGSVDPIVVHCSAGIGRTGVLILMETAACLVESNEPVYPLDIVRTMRDQRAMLIQTPGQYTFVCDSILRAYNEGTIKPLAEYQKR
;
A
#
# COMPACT_ATOMS: atom_id res chain seq x y z
N MET A 1 9.09 6.62 62.27
CA MET A 1 10.17 5.68 62.65
C MET A 1 9.76 4.31 62.14
N GLY A 2 10.59 3.48 61.50
CA GLY A 2 12.00 3.62 61.14
C GLY A 2 12.59 2.22 60.94
N TRP A 3 12.62 1.73 59.68
CA TRP A 3 13.17 0.40 59.36
C TRP A 3 14.70 0.39 59.38
N PRO A 4 15.34 -0.63 59.99
CA PRO A 4 16.75 -0.94 59.75
C PRO A 4 16.91 -2.33 59.10
N SER A 5 17.15 -2.31 57.79
CA SER A 5 18.13 -3.15 57.07
C SER A 5 18.58 -4.52 57.63
N LYS A 6 18.62 -5.53 56.74
CA LYS A 6 19.92 -6.05 56.27
C LYS A 6 19.84 -6.79 54.93
N ILE A 7 20.84 -6.54 54.09
CA ILE A 7 21.07 -7.21 52.80
C ILE A 7 21.95 -8.44 53.04
N ARG A 8 21.71 -9.53 52.32
CA ARG A 8 22.77 -10.49 51.96
C ARG A 8 22.64 -10.91 50.50
N THR A 9 23.70 -10.66 49.74
CA THR A 9 23.84 -11.02 48.33
C THR A 9 24.38 -12.44 48.18
N PHE A 10 23.86 -13.20 47.21
CA PHE A 10 24.58 -14.30 46.58
C PHE A 10 24.36 -14.25 45.06
N ARG A 11 25.39 -14.65 44.30
CA ARG A 11 25.37 -14.86 42.84
C ARG A 11 26.00 -16.25 42.54
N PRO A 12 25.82 -16.80 41.33
CA PRO A 12 25.34 -18.17 41.20
C PRO A 12 26.41 -19.22 40.88
N GLU A 13 26.04 -20.49 41.04
CA GLU A 13 26.68 -21.64 40.38
C GLU A 13 25.70 -22.36 39.44
N ASN A 14 26.24 -23.12 38.48
CA ASN A 14 25.49 -23.68 37.35
C ASN A 14 24.70 -24.96 37.69
N PRO A 15 23.42 -25.07 37.30
CA PRO A 15 22.75 -26.36 37.15
C PRO A 15 23.18 -27.06 35.84
N LYS A 16 23.31 -28.39 35.87
CA LYS A 16 23.69 -29.21 34.70
C LYS A 16 22.47 -29.59 33.84
N LYS A 17 22.70 -29.86 32.55
CA LYS A 17 21.69 -30.40 31.61
C LYS A 17 21.19 -31.76 32.07
N TYR A 18 19.86 -31.98 32.00
CA TYR A 18 19.26 -33.27 31.68
C TYR A 18 18.06 -33.04 30.74
N SER A 19 17.88 -33.96 29.80
CA SER A 19 16.82 -33.93 28.79
C SER A 19 15.78 -35.02 29.07
N PHE A 20 14.50 -34.71 28.86
CA PHE A 20 13.43 -35.71 28.85
C PHE A 20 12.71 -35.69 27.51
N THR A 21 12.89 -36.75 26.73
CA THR A 21 11.94 -37.20 25.70
C THR A 21 10.83 -37.99 26.38
N PHE A 22 9.61 -37.90 25.83
CA PHE A 22 8.51 -38.81 26.17
C PHE A 22 8.02 -39.50 24.89
N GLU A 23 7.91 -40.81 24.97
CA GLU A 23 7.50 -41.71 23.90
C GLU A 23 6.55 -42.73 24.54
N ILE A 24 5.39 -42.99 23.92
CA ILE A 24 4.37 -43.88 24.48
C ILE A 24 3.74 -44.69 23.34
N GLN A 25 3.85 -46.02 23.41
CA GLN A 25 3.02 -46.95 22.66
C GLN A 25 2.51 -48.12 23.52
N TYR A 26 1.34 -48.60 23.12
CA TYR A 26 0.44 -49.59 23.71
C TYR A 26 1.02 -50.96 24.08
N ASN A 27 0.47 -51.60 25.12
CA ASN A 27 -0.48 -52.74 24.99
C ASN A 27 -1.07 -53.13 26.38
N ILE A 28 -2.40 -53.15 26.60
CA ILE A 28 -3.42 -54.20 26.29
C ILE A 28 -3.35 -55.45 27.19
N ALA A 29 -4.40 -55.65 28.01
CA ALA A 29 -5.01 -56.95 28.35
C ALA A 29 -6.37 -56.79 29.11
N ASP A 30 -7.48 -57.28 28.51
CA ASP A 30 -8.60 -58.08 29.09
C ASP A 30 -9.22 -57.80 30.50
N LYS A 31 -10.55 -57.98 30.75
CA LYS A 31 -11.65 -58.57 29.93
C LYS A 31 -13.06 -58.22 30.46
N ASN A 32 -14.07 -58.42 29.60
CA ASN A 32 -15.53 -58.50 29.88
C ASN A 32 -16.23 -57.16 30.28
N ARG A 33 -17.51 -56.88 29.95
CA ARG A 33 -18.56 -57.73 29.35
C ARG A 33 -19.61 -56.92 28.52
N GLU A 34 -20.00 -57.45 27.37
CA GLU A 34 -21.28 -57.31 26.62
C GLU A 34 -22.14 -56.02 26.72
N SER A 35 -22.21 -55.25 25.63
CA SER A 35 -23.47 -55.04 24.85
C SER A 35 -23.18 -54.32 23.52
N SER A 36 -24.02 -54.58 22.50
CA SER A 36 -23.69 -54.27 21.08
C SER A 36 -24.58 -53.18 20.48
N ALA A 37 -23.97 -52.18 19.84
CA ALA A 37 -24.67 -51.18 19.02
C ALA A 37 -23.99 -51.06 17.63
N PRO A 38 -24.70 -51.27 16.50
CA PRO A 38 -24.11 -51.26 15.17
C PRO A 38 -24.05 -49.85 14.55
N SER A 39 -23.13 -49.66 13.60
CA SER A 39 -23.10 -48.49 12.73
C SER A 39 -23.94 -48.70 11.46
N LEU A 40 -24.72 -47.69 11.07
CA LEU A 40 -25.27 -47.34 9.75
C LEU A 40 -26.02 -46.00 9.99
N ARG A 41 -25.75 -44.90 9.28
CA ARG A 41 -26.11 -44.58 7.89
C ARG A 41 -27.64 -44.54 7.65
N GLN A 42 -28.12 -43.32 7.37
CA GLN A 42 -29.36 -42.98 6.63
C GLN A 42 -30.69 -42.90 7.40
N GLN A 43 -31.54 -41.95 6.96
CA GLN A 43 -32.96 -41.70 7.34
C GLN A 43 -33.21 -40.99 8.70
N ARG A 44 -34.19 -40.07 8.84
CA ARG A 44 -35.06 -39.34 7.88
C ARG A 44 -35.72 -38.09 8.55
N LEU A 45 -36.13 -37.10 7.73
CA LEU A 45 -37.40 -36.32 7.70
C LEU A 45 -38.24 -36.10 9.00
N SER A 46 -39.01 -35.02 9.21
CA SER A 46 -39.27 -33.76 8.46
C SER A 46 -40.26 -32.84 9.23
N LYS A 47 -40.25 -31.53 8.96
CA LYS A 47 -41.39 -30.57 8.90
C LYS A 47 -40.82 -29.17 8.61
N GLU A 48 -41.03 -28.59 7.43
CA GLU A 48 -42.24 -27.89 6.97
C GLU A 48 -42.45 -26.52 7.62
N ALA A 49 -42.20 -25.46 6.84
CA ALA A 49 -42.77 -24.13 6.98
C ALA A 49 -43.18 -23.65 5.58
N ILE A 50 -44.39 -23.12 5.43
CA ILE A 50 -45.02 -22.90 4.12
C ILE A 50 -44.60 -21.55 3.54
N TYR A 51 -44.16 -21.56 2.27
CA TYR A 51 -43.90 -20.35 1.51
C TYR A 51 -45.19 -19.90 0.79
N TYR A 52 -45.70 -18.72 1.11
CA TYR A 52 -46.63 -18.02 0.22
C TYR A 52 -45.82 -17.29 -0.85
N GLY A 53 -46.11 -17.57 -2.13
CA GLY A 53 -45.48 -16.91 -3.26
C GLY A 53 -46.38 -15.87 -3.90
N THR A 54 -45.83 -14.69 -4.15
CA THR A 54 -46.30 -13.77 -5.21
C THR A 54 -45.12 -13.50 -6.13
N GLN A 55 -45.35 -13.56 -7.43
CA GLN A 55 -44.30 -13.38 -8.44
C GLN A 55 -44.04 -11.90 -8.68
N GLU A 56 -42.77 -11.51 -8.74
CA GLU A 56 -42.30 -10.50 -9.69
C GLU A 56 -40.84 -10.78 -10.07
N SER A 57 -40.44 -10.39 -11.28
CA SER A 57 -39.24 -10.93 -11.93
C SER A 57 -38.16 -9.89 -12.22
N CYS A 58 -36.91 -10.18 -11.84
CA CYS A 58 -35.70 -9.65 -12.48
C CYS A 58 -34.53 -10.65 -12.29
N ASP A 59 -33.71 -10.82 -13.32
CA ASP A 59 -32.56 -11.74 -13.31
C ASP A 59 -31.28 -11.08 -12.77
N GLU A 60 -30.73 -11.60 -11.67
CA GLU A 60 -29.29 -11.56 -11.41
C GLU A 60 -28.78 -12.93 -10.95
N LYS A 61 -27.72 -13.44 -11.60
CA LYS A 61 -27.12 -14.74 -11.28
C LYS A 61 -25.96 -14.59 -10.29
N SER A 62 -26.23 -14.96 -9.04
CA SER A 62 -25.24 -15.04 -7.97
C SER A 62 -24.15 -16.08 -8.27
N TRP A 63 -22.94 -15.83 -7.76
CA TRP A 63 -21.79 -16.72 -7.89
C TRP A 63 -21.58 -17.53 -6.62
N THR A 64 -21.41 -18.85 -6.76
CA THR A 64 -20.90 -19.75 -5.72
C THR A 64 -19.76 -20.61 -6.29
N PRO A 65 -18.64 -20.79 -5.57
CA PRO A 65 -17.55 -21.63 -6.03
C PRO A 65 -17.87 -23.11 -5.74
N SER A 66 -17.85 -23.96 -6.78
CA SER A 66 -18.02 -25.41 -6.64
C SER A 66 -16.66 -26.11 -6.64
N MET A 67 -16.44 -27.02 -5.70
CA MET A 67 -15.30 -27.94 -5.69
C MET A 67 -15.66 -29.28 -6.33
N ALA A 68 -14.95 -29.68 -7.38
CA ALA A 68 -14.53 -31.06 -7.66
C ALA A 68 -13.64 -31.10 -8.92
N CYS A 69 -12.68 -32.03 -8.97
CA CYS A 69 -11.96 -32.36 -10.18
C CYS A 69 -11.95 -33.89 -10.38
N THR A 70 -12.47 -34.34 -11.52
CA THR A 70 -12.14 -35.63 -12.13
C THR A 70 -12.11 -35.48 -13.65
N SER A 71 -11.18 -36.17 -14.30
CA SER A 71 -10.87 -36.03 -15.73
C SER A 71 -11.61 -37.04 -16.60
N THR A 72 -12.02 -36.65 -17.81
CA THR A 72 -11.67 -37.35 -19.07
C THR A 72 -12.06 -36.54 -20.33
N SER A 73 -11.50 -36.92 -21.47
CA SER A 73 -11.77 -36.45 -22.85
C SER A 73 -11.39 -37.59 -23.81
N PRO A 74 -11.65 -37.57 -25.14
CA PRO A 74 -12.24 -36.52 -25.99
C PRO A 74 -13.42 -37.01 -26.88
N GLY A 75 -13.99 -36.14 -27.73
CA GLY A 75 -15.06 -36.52 -28.69
C GLY A 75 -15.30 -35.50 -29.82
N ILE A 76 -14.83 -35.81 -31.02
CA ILE A 76 -14.77 -34.96 -32.23
C ILE A 76 -16.13 -34.91 -32.98
N HIS A 77 -16.59 -33.73 -33.45
CA HIS A 77 -16.93 -33.43 -34.88
C HIS A 77 -17.62 -32.06 -35.09
N ALA A 78 -17.85 -31.69 -36.36
CA ALA A 78 -18.16 -30.33 -36.85
C ALA A 78 -19.36 -30.32 -37.83
N THR A 79 -19.51 -29.23 -38.62
CA THR A 79 -20.53 -28.93 -39.67
C THR A 79 -21.88 -28.39 -39.15
N ALA A 80 -22.61 -27.51 -39.86
CA ALA A 80 -22.24 -26.61 -40.97
C ALA A 80 -23.26 -25.43 -41.11
N SER A 81 -22.93 -24.44 -41.92
CA SER A 81 -23.72 -23.24 -42.25
C SER A 81 -25.01 -23.52 -43.04
N ILE A 82 -25.97 -22.59 -43.02
CA ILE A 82 -26.71 -22.10 -44.21
C ILE A 82 -27.46 -20.78 -43.91
N ARG A 83 -27.64 -19.96 -44.96
CA ARG A 83 -28.48 -18.75 -45.03
C ARG A 83 -29.18 -18.79 -46.41
N PRO A 84 -30.38 -18.21 -46.62
CA PRO A 84 -30.42 -16.84 -47.14
C PRO A 84 -31.66 -16.00 -46.74
N SER A 85 -31.80 -14.84 -47.39
CA SER A 85 -32.87 -13.82 -47.38
C SER A 85 -34.12 -14.23 -48.22
N THR A 86 -35.24 -13.48 -48.37
CA THR A 86 -35.45 -12.03 -48.63
C THR A 86 -36.87 -11.47 -48.34
N THR A 87 -36.99 -10.13 -48.40
CA THR A 87 -38.14 -9.30 -48.88
C THR A 87 -39.48 -9.18 -48.11
N GLY A 88 -39.98 -7.94 -47.97
CA GLY A 88 -41.38 -7.61 -47.65
C GLY A 88 -41.62 -6.15 -47.17
N THR A 89 -42.32 -5.33 -47.96
CA THR A 89 -42.85 -3.98 -47.61
C THR A 89 -44.28 -3.85 -48.14
N PRO A 90 -45.21 -3.08 -47.51
CA PRO A 90 -45.42 -1.68 -47.96
C PRO A 90 -46.03 -0.66 -46.94
N ASN A 91 -45.84 0.63 -47.25
CA ASN A 91 -46.71 1.82 -47.12
C ASN A 91 -47.71 2.04 -45.95
N GLY A 92 -47.66 3.25 -45.38
CA GLY A 92 -48.76 3.94 -44.67
C GLY A 92 -48.36 5.38 -44.29
N ALA A 93 -49.20 6.40 -44.50
CA ALA A 93 -48.79 7.82 -44.38
C ALA A 93 -49.89 8.81 -43.93
N SER A 94 -49.52 9.88 -43.21
CA SER A 94 -50.32 11.12 -43.15
C SER A 94 -49.58 12.37 -42.63
N ARG A 95 -49.61 13.45 -43.44
CA ARG A 95 -49.96 14.89 -43.13
C ARG A 95 -49.27 15.59 -41.91
N LYS A 96 -48.49 16.68 -42.11
CA LYS A 96 -48.85 18.15 -42.13
C LYS A 96 -49.32 18.70 -40.76
N ALA A 97 -49.06 19.95 -40.31
CA ALA A 97 -48.48 21.21 -40.87
C ALA A 97 -47.87 22.06 -39.70
N THR A 98 -46.72 22.74 -39.80
CA THR A 98 -46.39 24.10 -40.35
C THR A 98 -46.61 25.31 -39.41
N SER A 99 -45.61 26.21 -39.33
CA SER A 99 -45.60 27.59 -38.75
C SER A 99 -45.51 27.73 -37.20
N GLY A 100 -44.84 28.74 -36.62
CA GLY A 100 -43.88 29.72 -37.18
C GLY A 100 -43.85 31.08 -36.46
N TYR A 101 -42.68 31.75 -36.44
CA TYR A 101 -42.41 33.15 -35.98
C TYR A 101 -42.62 33.44 -34.47
N SER A 102 -42.05 34.50 -33.85
CA SER A 102 -41.12 35.55 -34.33
C SER A 102 -40.15 36.03 -33.23
N ALA A 103 -39.22 36.94 -33.56
CA ALA A 103 -38.23 37.51 -32.63
C ALA A 103 -38.07 39.05 -32.76
N TYR A 104 -37.52 39.67 -31.70
CA TYR A 104 -36.88 41.01 -31.65
C TYR A 104 -35.78 40.95 -30.55
N GLY A 105 -34.62 41.61 -30.60
CA GLY A 105 -34.17 42.80 -31.35
C GLY A 105 -34.16 44.01 -30.40
N TYR A 106 -33.13 44.88 -30.25
CA TYR A 106 -31.93 45.26 -31.04
C TYR A 106 -30.93 46.00 -30.09
N ALA A 107 -29.66 46.34 -30.36
CA ALA A 107 -28.64 46.12 -31.41
C ALA A 107 -27.21 46.26 -30.72
N ASN A 108 -26.10 46.88 -31.17
CA ASN A 108 -25.70 47.65 -32.36
C ASN A 108 -24.15 47.78 -32.52
N SER A 109 -23.71 48.18 -33.73
CA SER A 109 -22.54 49.05 -34.10
C SER A 109 -21.11 48.80 -33.53
N THR A 110 -20.02 48.80 -34.33
CA THR A 110 -19.85 49.20 -35.75
C THR A 110 -18.70 48.45 -36.48
N GLN A 111 -18.66 48.65 -37.81
CA GLN A 111 -17.80 48.08 -38.88
C GLN A 111 -16.28 48.37 -38.72
N THR A 112 -15.31 47.79 -39.46
CA THR A 112 -15.17 47.37 -40.90
C THR A 112 -14.15 46.19 -41.03
N GLN A 113 -13.81 45.51 -42.15
CA GLN A 113 -14.34 45.24 -43.52
C GLN A 113 -13.62 43.96 -44.09
N GLN A 114 -13.37 43.81 -45.41
CA GLN A 114 -12.65 42.69 -46.08
C GLN A 114 -11.73 43.20 -47.22
N PRO A 115 -10.99 42.34 -47.96
CA PRO A 115 -11.58 41.60 -49.10
C PRO A 115 -11.23 40.08 -49.13
N THR A 116 -11.74 39.36 -50.13
CA THR A 116 -11.71 37.87 -50.22
C THR A 116 -11.36 37.37 -51.63
N SER A 117 -10.88 36.11 -51.73
CA SER A 117 -11.14 35.23 -52.90
C SER A 117 -10.82 33.75 -52.61
N THR A 118 -11.47 32.87 -53.38
CA THR A 118 -11.66 31.42 -53.16
C THR A 118 -10.64 30.51 -53.86
N THR A 119 -10.45 29.27 -53.37
CA THR A 119 -10.76 28.02 -54.13
C THR A 119 -10.58 26.72 -53.30
N ASN A 120 -11.16 25.62 -53.78
CA ASN A 120 -11.14 24.26 -53.19
C ASN A 120 -10.10 23.35 -53.86
N THR A 121 -9.51 22.39 -53.13
CA THR A 121 -9.45 20.95 -53.52
C THR A 121 -8.82 20.05 -52.44
N ASN A 122 -9.11 18.74 -52.51
CA ASN A 122 -8.53 17.70 -51.65
C ASN A 122 -7.19 17.17 -52.23
N TYR A 123 -6.30 16.61 -51.39
CA TYR A 123 -5.97 15.17 -51.41
C TYR A 123 -5.10 14.78 -50.18
N SER A 124 -4.86 13.47 -50.00
CA SER A 124 -4.09 12.88 -48.88
C SER A 124 -2.89 12.03 -49.41
N PRO A 125 -2.20 11.19 -48.62
CA PRO A 125 -0.76 11.31 -48.38
C PRO A 125 0.13 10.41 -49.26
N TYR A 126 1.44 10.70 -49.29
CA TYR A 126 2.45 9.88 -49.98
C TYR A 126 3.13 8.85 -49.07
N MET A 127 3.25 7.63 -49.60
CA MET A 127 4.03 6.51 -49.09
C MET A 127 4.48 5.66 -50.30
N ASN A 128 5.78 5.39 -50.46
CA ASN A 128 6.40 4.23 -51.14
C ASN A 128 7.86 4.51 -51.54
N GLY A 129 8.68 3.46 -51.69
CA GLY A 129 10.08 3.58 -52.14
C GLY A 129 10.98 2.35 -51.88
N THR A 130 10.55 1.15 -52.28
CA THR A 130 11.30 -0.12 -52.14
C THR A 130 12.04 -0.53 -53.42
N ILE A 131 12.75 -1.68 -53.38
CA ILE A 131 13.38 -2.45 -54.48
C ILE A 131 14.83 -2.04 -54.80
N SER A 132 15.81 -2.92 -55.09
CA SER A 132 16.14 -4.32 -54.71
C SER A 132 17.43 -4.72 -55.44
N ARG A 133 18.32 -5.55 -54.85
CA ARG A 133 18.96 -6.71 -55.53
C ARG A 133 19.80 -7.57 -54.58
N SER A 134 20.06 -8.80 -55.01
CA SER A 134 20.66 -9.89 -54.25
C SER A 134 22.03 -10.32 -54.80
N SER A 135 22.87 -10.88 -53.93
CA SER A 135 23.91 -11.87 -54.28
C SER A 135 24.43 -12.53 -53.00
N GLY A 136 24.81 -13.81 -53.10
CA GLY A 136 25.38 -14.58 -52.00
C GLY A 136 26.04 -15.86 -52.51
N ILE A 137 27.13 -16.26 -51.85
CA ILE A 137 27.89 -17.52 -51.98
C ILE A 137 28.65 -17.68 -50.65
N ALA A 138 29.10 -18.90 -50.30
CA ALA A 138 29.65 -19.22 -48.98
C ALA A 138 30.82 -20.23 -49.03
N VAL A 139 31.27 -20.67 -47.84
CA VAL A 139 31.97 -21.95 -47.52
C VAL A 139 33.49 -21.90 -47.19
N ALA A 140 33.82 -22.30 -45.93
CA ALA A 140 35.03 -23.01 -45.44
C ALA A 140 36.41 -22.28 -45.32
N LYS A 141 37.40 -22.72 -44.49
CA LYS A 141 37.47 -23.58 -43.26
C LYS A 141 38.86 -23.45 -42.56
N SER A 142 38.96 -24.02 -41.34
CA SER A 142 40.18 -24.43 -40.57
C SER A 142 40.97 -23.30 -39.86
N ALA A 143 41.39 -23.35 -38.58
CA ALA A 143 41.41 -24.33 -37.45
C ALA A 143 42.70 -25.16 -37.19
N ARG A 144 43.20 -25.04 -35.93
CA ARG A 144 44.11 -25.87 -35.06
C ARG A 144 44.71 -24.92 -33.99
N GLY A 145 45.05 -25.25 -32.74
CA GLY A 145 44.99 -26.42 -31.81
C GLY A 145 45.65 -25.95 -30.47
N GLY A 146 45.60 -26.59 -29.29
CA GLY A 146 45.09 -27.89 -28.80
C GLY A 146 45.05 -27.92 -27.24
N LEU A 147 45.13 -29.11 -26.60
CA LEU A 147 44.92 -29.41 -25.16
C LEU A 147 45.88 -30.56 -24.71
N PRO A 148 45.88 -31.10 -23.45
CA PRO A 148 45.43 -30.59 -22.13
C PRO A 148 46.68 -30.43 -21.19
N PRO A 149 47.01 -31.19 -20.10
CA PRO A 149 46.24 -31.80 -18.97
C PRO A 149 46.87 -31.63 -17.54
N THR A 150 46.25 -32.26 -16.51
CA THR A 150 46.78 -32.69 -15.18
C THR A 150 47.21 -31.66 -14.10
N ASN A 151 47.18 -31.95 -12.79
CA ASN A 151 46.33 -32.80 -11.92
C ASN A 151 46.63 -32.50 -10.41
N GLN A 152 45.86 -33.09 -9.49
CA GLN A 152 46.10 -33.29 -8.04
C GLN A 152 45.91 -32.12 -7.06
N SER A 153 45.28 -32.48 -5.93
CA SER A 153 45.18 -31.77 -4.66
C SER A 153 46.24 -32.28 -3.68
N TYR A 154 46.58 -31.51 -2.63
CA TYR A 154 46.88 -32.04 -1.27
C TYR A 154 46.87 -30.93 -0.20
N ASN A 155 46.70 -31.35 1.07
CA ASN A 155 46.88 -30.52 2.27
C ASN A 155 48.37 -30.22 2.53
N THR A 156 48.70 -29.14 3.27
CA THR A 156 49.18 -29.25 4.67
C THR A 156 49.46 -27.91 5.38
N SER A 157 49.22 -27.93 6.70
CA SER A 157 49.75 -27.13 7.82
C SER A 157 50.64 -25.88 7.61
N SER A 158 50.33 -24.84 8.40
CA SER A 158 51.29 -23.81 8.88
C SER A 158 52.40 -24.42 9.77
N PRO A 159 53.46 -23.65 10.08
CA PRO A 159 53.67 -23.33 11.50
C PRO A 159 54.04 -21.85 11.80
N ARG A 160 54.13 -21.55 13.09
CA ARG A 160 54.39 -20.22 13.69
C ARG A 160 55.87 -19.82 13.63
N ASN A 161 56.14 -18.50 13.70
CA ASN A 161 57.02 -17.83 14.69
C ASN A 161 57.14 -16.32 14.37
N SER A 162 57.45 -15.39 15.29
CA SER A 162 57.66 -15.47 16.76
C SER A 162 57.43 -14.12 17.45
N VAL A 163 57.36 -14.15 18.79
CA VAL A 163 57.09 -13.06 19.77
C VAL A 163 58.16 -11.96 19.90
N ALA A 164 57.82 -10.93 20.70
CA ALA A 164 58.60 -9.84 21.33
C ALA A 164 58.35 -8.45 20.71
N SER A 165 57.63 -7.48 21.30
CA SER A 165 57.35 -7.04 22.70
C SER A 165 58.36 -6.07 23.32
N TYR A 166 57.95 -4.81 23.47
CA TYR A 166 58.16 -4.02 24.69
C TYR A 166 57.06 -2.95 24.86
N SER A 167 56.71 -2.65 26.11
CA SER A 167 55.86 -1.51 26.52
C SER A 167 56.75 -0.27 26.75
N SER A 168 56.26 0.96 27.01
CA SER A 168 55.70 1.43 28.30
C SER A 168 55.48 2.96 28.19
N PHE A 169 54.29 3.53 28.43
CA PHE A 169 53.71 4.06 29.69
C PHE A 169 53.76 5.61 29.84
N ALA A 170 52.86 6.12 30.68
CA ALA A 170 52.71 7.50 31.19
C ALA A 170 52.23 8.60 30.21
N SER A 171 51.72 9.76 30.69
CA SER A 171 50.57 10.04 31.59
C SER A 171 50.51 11.54 31.93
N ALA A 172 49.32 12.17 31.76
CA ALA A 172 48.85 13.42 32.38
C ALA A 172 49.69 14.74 32.28
N GLY A 173 49.03 15.87 31.98
CA GLY A 173 49.64 17.21 32.05
C GLY A 173 48.68 18.33 31.62
N ILE A 174 48.24 19.16 32.57
CA ILE A 174 47.25 20.24 32.40
C ILE A 174 47.88 21.54 31.87
N GLY A 175 47.17 22.27 31.00
CA GLY A 175 47.13 23.75 31.07
C GLY A 175 47.34 24.56 29.78
N GLY A 176 46.64 25.71 29.69
CA GLY A 176 47.11 26.89 28.94
C GLY A 176 46.59 27.13 27.51
N SER A 177 45.52 27.92 27.39
CA SER A 177 45.24 28.79 26.22
C SER A 177 46.00 30.14 26.41
N PRO A 178 46.16 31.07 25.42
CA PRO A 178 45.23 31.34 24.30
C PRO A 178 45.98 31.74 22.97
N PRO A 179 45.49 32.61 22.04
CA PRO A 179 45.47 32.19 20.62
C PRO A 179 46.13 33.15 19.60
N ARG A 180 46.43 32.66 18.38
CA ARG A 180 46.38 33.47 17.14
C ARG A 180 46.38 32.64 15.86
N SER A 181 45.97 33.27 14.76
CA SER A 181 45.69 32.63 13.48
C SER A 181 46.77 32.91 12.42
N ARG A 182 47.09 31.90 11.58
CA ARG A 182 46.94 31.96 10.10
C ARG A 182 47.48 30.72 9.35
N LYS A 183 46.62 30.20 8.47
CA LYS A 183 46.87 29.64 7.12
C LYS A 183 48.23 28.99 6.77
N SER A 184 48.20 27.69 6.48
CA SER A 184 48.83 27.03 5.31
C SER A 184 48.45 25.54 5.26
N PRO A 185 48.64 24.81 4.13
CA PRO A 185 48.54 25.21 2.72
C PRO A 185 47.46 24.39 1.97
N GLN A 186 47.29 24.61 0.66
CA GLN A 186 46.50 23.72 -0.20
C GLN A 186 47.22 22.38 -0.42
N SER A 187 46.46 21.28 -0.53
CA SER A 187 46.91 20.06 -1.22
C SER A 187 45.81 19.57 -2.14
N ASN A 188 46.14 19.32 -3.41
CA ASN A 188 45.18 18.80 -4.38
C ASN A 188 44.90 17.33 -4.05
N LYS A 189 43.63 17.00 -3.79
CA LYS A 189 43.11 15.64 -3.92
C LYS A 189 41.91 15.66 -4.86
N SER A 190 42.02 14.91 -5.95
CA SER A 190 40.90 14.60 -6.84
C SER A 190 39.89 13.73 -6.09
N SER A 191 38.75 14.30 -5.72
CA SER A 191 37.63 13.58 -5.11
C SER A 191 36.34 13.88 -5.86
N SER A 192 35.86 12.91 -6.64
CA SER A 192 34.45 12.85 -7.04
C SER A 192 33.66 12.37 -5.82
N PRO A 193 32.80 13.20 -5.18
CA PRO A 193 32.07 12.77 -4.00
C PRO A 193 30.84 11.95 -4.41
N VAL A 194 30.57 10.87 -3.67
CA VAL A 194 29.27 10.19 -3.71
C VAL A 194 28.35 10.92 -2.73
N GLY A 195 27.14 11.26 -3.16
CA GLY A 195 26.05 11.70 -2.29
C GLY A 195 25.54 13.11 -2.58
N GLU A 196 24.48 13.19 -3.39
CA GLU A 196 23.55 14.32 -3.38
C GLU A 196 22.15 13.79 -3.04
N ASP A 197 21.46 14.46 -2.10
CA ASP A 197 20.00 14.36 -1.98
C ASP A 197 19.39 14.78 -3.33
N GLN A 198 18.33 14.11 -3.79
CA GLN A 198 17.62 14.50 -5.02
C GLN A 198 16.76 15.74 -4.82
N VAL A 199 17.44 16.87 -4.67
CA VAL A 199 16.89 18.22 -4.70
C VAL A 199 16.53 18.59 -6.14
N VAL A 200 15.36 19.19 -6.33
CA VAL A 200 14.82 19.53 -7.66
C VAL A 200 14.56 21.03 -7.75
N THR A 201 15.08 21.68 -8.78
CA THR A 201 14.76 23.08 -9.09
C THR A 201 13.53 23.16 -9.99
N ILE A 202 12.50 23.85 -9.52
CA ILE A 202 11.26 24.15 -10.24
C ILE A 202 11.26 25.63 -10.61
N LYS A 203 10.80 25.95 -11.84
CA LYS A 203 10.65 27.31 -12.35
C LYS A 203 9.22 27.58 -12.76
N MET A 204 8.66 28.73 -12.41
CA MET A 204 7.31 29.11 -12.81
C MET A 204 7.11 30.63 -12.91
N ARG A 205 6.28 31.06 -13.86
CA ARG A 205 5.82 32.44 -14.00
C ARG A 205 4.41 32.61 -13.43
N PRO A 206 4.04 33.76 -12.87
CA PRO A 206 2.72 33.97 -12.31
C PRO A 206 1.62 33.97 -13.39
N ASP A 207 0.37 33.77 -12.97
CA ASP A 207 -0.80 34.00 -13.81
C ASP A 207 -1.00 35.50 -14.12
N ARG A 208 -1.98 35.81 -14.97
CA ARG A 208 -2.35 37.19 -15.36
C ARG A 208 -2.79 38.11 -14.19
N HIS A 209 -2.90 37.58 -12.97
CA HIS A 209 -3.24 38.32 -11.75
C HIS A 209 -2.05 38.34 -10.76
N GLY A 210 -0.84 37.92 -11.18
CA GLY A 210 0.36 37.92 -10.36
C GLY A 210 0.46 36.77 -9.36
N ARG A 211 -0.22 35.64 -9.59
CA ARG A 211 -0.31 34.49 -8.66
C ARG A 211 0.34 33.23 -9.23
N PHE A 212 1.15 32.54 -8.43
CA PHE A 212 1.74 31.24 -8.79
C PHE A 212 0.78 30.06 -8.62
N GLY A 213 -0.19 30.18 -7.70
CA GLY A 213 -1.28 29.22 -7.50
C GLY A 213 -0.93 28.02 -6.62
N PHE A 214 -0.02 28.18 -5.66
CA PHE A 214 0.20 27.24 -4.57
C PHE A 214 0.20 27.97 -3.22
N ASN A 215 -0.05 27.22 -2.15
CA ASN A 215 0.08 27.67 -0.77
C ASN A 215 1.27 26.96 -0.11
N VAL A 216 1.84 27.58 0.92
CA VAL A 216 2.83 26.97 1.83
C VAL A 216 2.29 26.91 3.25
N LYS A 217 2.91 26.09 4.10
CA LYS A 217 2.80 26.11 5.57
C LYS A 217 4.20 26.00 6.18
N GLY A 218 4.35 26.34 7.46
CA GLY A 218 5.64 26.33 8.14
C GLY A 218 6.47 27.60 7.95
N GLY A 219 7.55 27.65 8.71
CA GLY A 219 8.45 28.77 8.96
C GLY A 219 9.21 28.53 10.27
N ALA A 220 10.35 29.19 10.45
CA ALA A 220 11.18 29.05 11.66
C ALA A 220 10.46 29.53 12.94
N ASP A 221 9.55 30.49 12.79
CA ASP A 221 8.61 30.99 13.81
C ASP A 221 7.57 29.94 14.25
N GLN A 222 7.28 28.97 13.40
CA GLN A 222 6.34 27.87 13.64
C GLN A 222 7.06 26.57 14.06
N ASN A 223 8.39 26.60 14.19
CA ASN A 223 9.26 25.43 14.36
C ASN A 223 8.94 24.29 13.36
N TYR A 224 8.67 24.65 12.10
CA TYR A 224 8.12 23.72 11.11
C TYR A 224 8.69 24.00 9.71
N PRO A 225 9.15 22.98 8.96
CA PRO A 225 9.74 23.20 7.63
C PRO A 225 8.73 23.81 6.64
N VAL A 226 9.23 24.69 5.77
CA VAL A 226 8.43 25.32 4.71
C VAL A 226 8.02 24.26 3.68
N ILE A 227 6.74 23.92 3.64
CA ILE A 227 6.21 22.85 2.78
C ILE A 227 4.97 23.33 2.02
N VAL A 228 4.88 22.95 0.74
CA VAL A 228 3.73 23.21 -0.13
C VAL A 228 2.48 22.55 0.45
N SER A 229 1.55 23.35 0.95
CA SER A 229 0.32 22.89 1.61
C SER A 229 -0.84 22.66 0.65
N ARG A 230 -0.85 23.34 -0.50
CA ARG A 230 -1.86 23.16 -1.56
C ARG A 230 -1.32 23.57 -2.93
N VAL A 231 -1.71 22.90 -4.01
CA VAL A 231 -1.48 23.32 -5.40
C VAL A 231 -2.82 23.44 -6.12
N ALA A 232 -3.16 24.64 -6.59
CA ALA A 232 -4.43 24.88 -7.27
C ALA A 232 -4.42 24.25 -8.68
N PRO A 233 -5.43 23.44 -9.06
CA PRO A 233 -5.50 22.86 -10.39
C PRO A 233 -5.48 23.92 -11.50
N ASN A 234 -4.85 23.59 -12.62
CA ASN A 234 -4.64 24.47 -13.78
C ASN A 234 -3.81 25.74 -13.54
N SER A 235 -3.18 25.91 -12.37
CA SER A 235 -2.27 27.02 -12.06
C SER A 235 -0.89 26.89 -12.71
N SER A 236 -0.04 27.91 -12.56
CA SER A 236 1.36 27.85 -12.95
C SER A 236 2.15 26.79 -12.18
N ALA A 237 1.88 26.61 -10.88
CA ALA A 237 2.49 25.56 -10.07
C ALA A 237 2.05 24.15 -10.50
N ASP A 238 0.81 23.98 -10.93
CA ASP A 238 0.29 22.72 -11.47
C ASP A 238 0.85 22.37 -12.86
N LYS A 239 1.17 23.39 -13.68
CA LYS A 239 1.59 23.27 -15.08
C LYS A 239 3.11 23.34 -15.31
N CYS A 240 3.89 23.72 -14.31
CA CYS A 240 5.35 23.79 -14.43
C CYS A 240 5.98 22.40 -14.64
N GLN A 241 7.20 22.38 -15.18
CA GLN A 241 8.00 21.17 -15.37
C GLN A 241 9.41 21.40 -14.80
N PRO A 242 9.86 20.63 -13.79
CA PRO A 242 9.09 19.63 -13.03
C PRO A 242 7.88 20.24 -12.29
N ARG A 243 6.80 19.47 -12.14
CA ARG A 243 5.56 19.93 -11.48
C ARG A 243 5.73 20.04 -9.97
N LEU A 244 5.26 21.14 -9.38
CA LEU A 244 5.20 21.32 -7.93
C LEU A 244 4.05 20.50 -7.34
N ASN A 245 4.27 19.84 -6.19
CA ASN A 245 3.32 18.93 -5.57
C ASN A 245 3.07 19.30 -4.10
N GLU A 246 1.90 18.93 -3.62
CA GLU A 246 1.53 19.06 -2.22
C GLU A 246 2.39 18.11 -1.38
N GLY A 247 3.05 18.64 -0.35
CA GLY A 247 4.04 17.93 0.45
C GLY A 247 5.50 18.08 -0.02
N ASP A 248 5.79 18.82 -1.10
CA ASP A 248 7.17 19.20 -1.46
C ASP A 248 7.71 20.24 -0.46
N GLN A 249 8.92 20.02 0.07
CA GLN A 249 9.60 20.95 0.99
C GLN A 249 10.39 21.98 0.20
N VAL A 250 10.17 23.26 0.47
CA VAL A 250 10.94 24.36 -0.11
C VAL A 250 12.21 24.53 0.72
N LEU A 251 13.37 24.38 0.09
CA LEU A 251 14.68 24.59 0.71
C LEU A 251 15.22 25.98 0.36
N PHE A 252 15.04 26.42 -0.89
CA PHE A 252 15.44 27.75 -1.34
C PHE A 252 14.38 28.40 -2.23
N ILE A 253 14.25 29.72 -2.14
CA ILE A 253 13.48 30.56 -3.07
C ILE A 253 14.44 31.55 -3.74
N ASP A 254 14.46 31.59 -5.07
CA ASP A 254 15.36 32.43 -5.89
C ASP A 254 16.82 32.43 -5.38
N GLY A 255 17.29 31.25 -4.97
CA GLY A 255 18.65 31.01 -4.45
C GLY A 255 18.89 31.33 -2.97
N ARG A 256 17.88 31.80 -2.23
CA ARG A 256 17.99 32.07 -0.78
C ARG A 256 17.39 30.94 0.06
N ASP A 257 18.15 30.49 1.05
CA ASP A 257 17.76 29.48 2.04
C ASP A 257 16.57 29.99 2.87
N VAL A 258 15.54 29.15 3.05
CA VAL A 258 14.32 29.51 3.81
C VAL A 258 14.26 28.91 5.22
N SER A 259 15.24 28.07 5.60
CA SER A 259 15.24 27.33 6.88
C SER A 259 15.16 28.21 8.13
N THR A 260 15.67 29.45 8.05
CA THR A 260 15.65 30.44 9.14
C THR A 260 14.61 31.55 8.95
N MET A 261 13.77 31.47 7.91
CA MET A 261 12.75 32.49 7.61
C MET A 261 11.43 32.18 8.32
N SER A 262 10.78 33.21 8.86
CA SER A 262 9.41 33.10 9.38
C SER A 262 8.38 32.94 8.26
N HIS A 263 7.22 32.37 8.57
CA HIS A 263 6.14 32.09 7.61
C HIS A 263 5.76 33.32 6.78
N ASP A 264 5.56 34.47 7.42
CA ASP A 264 5.20 35.71 6.75
C ASP A 264 6.32 36.22 5.83
N HIS A 265 7.59 36.09 6.23
CA HIS A 265 8.73 36.44 5.37
C HIS A 265 8.81 35.51 4.16
N VAL A 266 8.57 34.20 4.32
CA VAL A 266 8.51 33.23 3.21
C VAL A 266 7.40 33.59 2.23
N VAL A 267 6.19 33.85 2.73
CA VAL A 267 5.02 34.23 1.91
C VAL A 267 5.25 35.58 1.22
N GLN A 268 5.86 36.55 1.90
CA GLN A 268 6.27 37.83 1.31
C GLN A 268 7.33 37.62 0.22
N PHE A 269 8.30 36.72 0.41
CA PHE A 269 9.37 36.47 -0.55
C PHE A 269 8.82 35.83 -1.84
N ILE A 270 7.96 34.81 -1.73
CA ILE A 270 7.21 34.24 -2.87
C ILE A 270 6.38 35.32 -3.60
N ARG A 271 5.68 36.19 -2.85
CA ARG A 271 4.91 37.31 -3.42
C ARG A 271 5.79 38.40 -4.05
N SER A 272 7.08 38.50 -3.68
CA SER A 272 8.02 39.48 -4.23
C SER A 272 8.64 39.04 -5.56
N ALA A 273 8.81 37.72 -5.78
CA ALA A 273 9.43 37.16 -6.99
C ALA A 273 8.78 37.64 -8.31
N ARG A 274 7.46 37.90 -8.31
CA ARG A 274 6.71 38.47 -9.45
C ARG A 274 7.19 39.85 -9.92
N ALA A 275 7.98 40.55 -9.11
CA ALA A 275 8.61 41.84 -9.39
C ALA A 275 10.15 41.79 -9.24
N GLY A 276 10.72 40.59 -9.10
CA GLY A 276 12.16 40.38 -8.94
C GLY A 276 12.94 40.46 -10.25
N ALA A 277 14.27 40.57 -10.15
CA ALA A 277 15.20 40.68 -11.27
C ALA A 277 15.13 39.50 -12.28
N ASN A 278 14.56 38.36 -11.87
CA ASN A 278 14.37 37.16 -12.69
C ASN A 278 13.23 37.29 -13.74
N GLY A 279 12.88 38.51 -14.18
CA GLY A 279 11.79 38.75 -15.14
C GLY A 279 10.41 38.31 -14.63
N GLY A 280 10.20 38.30 -13.31
CA GLY A 280 8.98 37.78 -12.68
C GLY A 280 8.89 36.25 -12.55
N GLU A 281 9.94 35.50 -12.91
CA GLU A 281 10.00 34.03 -12.77
C GLU A 281 10.49 33.60 -11.39
N LEU A 282 9.66 32.85 -10.67
CA LEU A 282 9.95 32.28 -9.36
C LEU A 282 10.73 30.96 -9.52
N HIS A 283 11.87 30.88 -8.85
CA HIS A 283 12.66 29.65 -8.72
C HIS A 283 12.45 29.04 -7.33
N LEU A 284 12.01 27.78 -7.28
CA LEU A 284 11.91 27.01 -6.04
C LEU A 284 12.90 25.84 -6.11
N THR A 285 13.85 25.79 -5.18
CA THR A 285 14.68 24.61 -4.96
C THR A 285 14.02 23.77 -3.88
N ILE A 286 13.49 22.61 -4.26
CA ILE A 286 12.67 21.76 -3.38
C ILE A 286 13.33 20.42 -3.08
N ARG A 287 13.02 19.83 -1.91
CA ARG A 287 13.10 18.38 -1.71
C ARG A 287 11.70 17.80 -1.96
N PRO A 288 11.51 16.98 -3.01
CA PRO A 288 10.19 16.46 -3.33
C PRO A 288 9.62 15.57 -2.22
N ASN A 289 8.31 15.64 -2.03
CA ASN A 289 7.51 14.63 -1.35
C ASN A 289 7.74 14.40 0.16
N VAL A 290 8.24 15.38 0.91
CA VAL A 290 8.51 15.25 2.37
C VAL A 290 7.29 14.80 3.20
N TYR A 291 6.05 15.14 2.83
CA TYR A 291 4.85 14.56 3.48
C TYR A 291 4.40 13.17 3.00
N ARG A 292 5.22 12.47 2.20
CA ARG A 292 5.32 11.00 2.26
C ARG A 292 6.78 10.57 2.04
N LEU A 293 7.44 10.35 3.19
CA LEU A 293 8.75 9.74 3.43
C LEU A 293 9.96 10.68 3.42
N GLY A 294 10.70 10.74 4.54
CA GLY A 294 11.99 11.45 4.58
C GLY A 294 12.58 11.77 5.95
N GLU A 295 11.84 12.51 6.80
CA GLU A 295 12.41 13.23 7.96
C GLU A 295 11.72 12.90 9.30
N GLU A 296 12.49 13.03 10.38
CA GLU A 296 12.04 12.83 11.75
C GLU A 296 11.31 14.10 12.23
N ILE A 297 9.99 14.12 12.00
CA ILE A 297 9.09 14.95 12.80
C ILE A 297 9.21 14.45 14.24
N ASP A 298 9.46 15.34 15.20
CA ASP A 298 9.40 15.01 16.63
C ASP A 298 8.07 14.27 16.91
N GLU A 299 8.15 13.03 17.40
CA GLU A 299 6.94 12.30 17.78
C GLU A 299 6.27 13.09 18.93
N PRO A 300 4.97 13.41 18.84
CA PRO A 300 4.30 14.21 19.86
C PRO A 300 4.42 13.50 21.21
N ASP A 301 4.71 14.26 22.28
CA ASP A 301 4.99 13.66 23.59
C ASP A 301 3.80 12.79 24.03
N SER A 302 4.08 11.48 24.11
CA SER A 302 3.10 10.42 24.31
C SER A 302 2.25 10.56 25.58
N GLN A 303 2.63 11.45 26.50
CA GLN A 303 1.88 11.79 27.71
C GLN A 303 0.65 12.69 27.46
N MET A 304 0.50 13.31 26.28
CA MET A 304 -0.55 14.31 26.01
C MET A 304 -1.55 13.97 24.90
N VAL A 305 -1.71 12.70 24.50
CA VAL A 305 -2.88 12.30 23.69
C VAL A 305 -4.12 12.37 24.59
N PRO A 306 -5.13 13.23 24.32
CA PRO A 306 -6.34 13.27 25.13
C PRO A 306 -7.11 11.96 24.95
N GLU A 307 -7.52 11.33 26.06
CA GLU A 307 -8.33 10.11 26.01
C GLU A 307 -9.58 10.38 25.15
N PRO A 308 -9.80 9.65 24.04
CA PRO A 308 -10.93 9.92 23.16
C PRO A 308 -12.25 9.70 23.91
N ALA A 309 -13.23 10.56 23.67
CA ALA A 309 -14.53 10.47 24.34
C ALA A 309 -15.16 9.08 24.11
N ARG A 310 -15.34 8.32 25.20
CA ARG A 310 -16.02 7.02 25.19
C ARG A 310 -17.42 7.13 25.78
N VAL A 311 -18.30 6.24 25.33
CA VAL A 311 -19.62 6.04 25.93
C VAL A 311 -19.45 5.54 27.36
N ALA A 312 -20.15 6.15 28.32
CA ALA A 312 -20.03 5.82 29.73
C ALA A 312 -20.48 4.38 30.05
N ASP A 313 -19.86 3.74 31.04
CA ASP A 313 -20.15 2.34 31.34
C ASP A 313 -21.53 2.06 31.94
N SER A 314 -22.20 3.10 32.43
CA SER A 314 -23.61 3.08 32.86
C SER A 314 -24.61 2.97 31.70
N VAL A 315 -24.18 3.12 30.45
CA VAL A 315 -25.04 3.02 29.26
C VAL A 315 -25.37 1.55 28.96
N PRO A 316 -26.66 1.20 28.71
CA PRO A 316 -27.04 -0.15 28.29
C PRO A 316 -26.25 -0.65 27.09
N ARG A 317 -25.92 -1.96 27.06
CA ARG A 317 -25.09 -2.54 26.00
C ARG A 317 -25.68 -2.31 24.60
N SER A 318 -26.99 -2.45 24.46
CA SER A 318 -27.77 -2.17 23.26
C SER A 318 -27.50 -0.79 22.65
N ASP A 319 -27.17 0.19 23.50
CA ASP A 319 -27.09 1.60 23.15
C ASP A 319 -25.63 2.07 23.00
N LYS A 320 -24.64 1.27 23.42
CA LYS A 320 -23.22 1.64 23.34
C LYS A 320 -22.75 1.81 21.90
N LEU A 321 -23.23 0.98 20.96
CA LEU A 321 -22.94 1.17 19.53
C LEU A 321 -23.47 2.51 19.01
N SER A 322 -24.78 2.77 19.14
CA SER A 322 -25.40 3.97 18.58
C SER A 322 -24.83 5.26 19.19
N GLN A 323 -24.55 5.27 20.50
CA GLN A 323 -23.89 6.41 21.15
C GLN A 323 -22.43 6.58 20.69
N SER A 324 -21.67 5.50 20.44
CA SER A 324 -20.29 5.63 19.91
C SER A 324 -20.26 6.22 18.50
N LEU A 325 -21.26 5.89 17.66
CA LEU A 325 -21.41 6.47 16.33
C LEU A 325 -21.90 7.92 16.37
N GLN A 326 -22.74 8.29 17.35
CA GLN A 326 -23.07 9.71 17.58
C GLN A 326 -21.83 10.51 17.97
N LEU A 327 -21.03 10.02 18.92
CA LEU A 327 -19.76 10.66 19.31
C LEU A 327 -18.80 10.81 18.12
N LEU A 328 -18.74 9.84 17.21
CA LEU A 328 -17.97 9.92 15.98
C LEU A 328 -18.51 11.00 15.02
N SER A 329 -19.84 11.08 14.86
CA SER A 329 -20.52 12.10 14.05
C SER A 329 -20.26 13.52 14.57
N ASP A 330 -20.35 13.70 15.89
CA ASP A 330 -20.08 14.98 16.56
C ASP A 330 -18.60 15.37 16.45
N ALA A 331 -17.69 14.40 16.58
CA ALA A 331 -16.25 14.62 16.46
C ALA A 331 -15.79 14.90 15.01
N LEU A 332 -16.49 14.37 13.99
CA LEU A 332 -16.31 14.77 12.60
C LEU A 332 -16.83 16.20 12.36
N THR A 333 -18.06 16.48 12.80
CA THR A 333 -18.71 17.80 12.64
C THR A 333 -17.93 18.93 13.32
N THR A 334 -17.30 18.64 14.46
CA THR A 334 -16.46 19.59 15.22
C THR A 334 -14.97 19.57 14.85
N GLY A 335 -14.55 18.76 13.87
CA GLY A 335 -13.16 18.64 13.43
C GLY A 335 -12.23 17.81 14.31
N LYS A 336 -12.61 17.55 15.58
CA LYS A 336 -11.82 16.84 16.62
C LYS A 336 -11.23 15.49 16.18
N VAL A 337 -11.85 14.81 15.21
CA VAL A 337 -11.31 13.59 14.58
C VAL A 337 -9.92 13.82 13.97
N VAL A 338 -9.65 15.00 13.40
CA VAL A 338 -8.33 15.36 12.88
C VAL A 338 -7.35 15.58 14.04
N ASP A 339 -7.70 16.45 15.00
CA ASP A 339 -6.84 16.82 16.12
C ASP A 339 -6.35 15.58 16.89
N GLN A 340 -7.27 14.69 17.28
CA GLN A 340 -6.96 13.45 18.00
C GLN A 340 -6.04 12.50 17.20
N PHE A 341 -6.18 12.47 15.88
CA PHE A 341 -5.36 11.63 15.00
C PHE A 341 -3.96 12.19 14.75
N GLU A 342 -3.80 13.51 14.71
CA GLU A 342 -2.49 14.16 14.59
C GLU A 342 -1.70 14.07 15.90
N MET A 343 -2.38 14.04 17.06
CA MET A 343 -1.74 13.79 18.36
C MET A 343 -1.36 12.31 18.58
N LEU A 344 -2.06 11.35 17.96
CA LEU A 344 -1.72 9.92 18.10
C LEU A 344 -0.36 9.61 17.48
N TYR A 345 0.53 9.01 18.29
CA TYR A 345 1.90 8.62 17.91
C TYR A 345 1.97 7.89 16.56
N ARG A 346 3.03 8.13 15.79
CA ARG A 346 3.23 7.52 14.47
C ARG A 346 3.95 6.18 14.57
N LYS A 347 4.81 6.03 15.58
CA LYS A 347 5.51 4.79 15.97
C LYS A 347 5.22 4.52 17.46
N LYS A 348 5.00 3.27 17.86
CA LYS A 348 4.83 2.93 19.27
C LYS A 348 6.15 3.16 20.02
N PRO A 349 6.18 3.96 21.10
CA PRO A 349 7.39 4.09 21.92
C PRO A 349 7.88 2.74 22.43
N GLY A 350 9.19 2.51 22.35
CA GLY A 350 9.85 1.29 22.84
C GLY A 350 10.00 0.13 21.83
N LEU A 351 9.27 0.11 20.71
CA LEU A 351 9.45 -0.93 19.69
C LEU A 351 10.62 -0.60 18.75
N THR A 352 11.44 -1.59 18.43
CA THR A 352 12.61 -1.42 17.56
C THR A 352 12.30 -1.69 16.09
N MET A 353 13.13 -1.15 15.20
CA MET A 353 13.05 -1.30 13.73
C MET A 353 14.45 -1.52 13.13
N ASN A 354 15.29 -2.26 13.84
CA ASN A 354 16.73 -2.41 13.57
C ASN A 354 17.01 -3.36 12.41
N ILE A 355 16.23 -4.44 12.25
CA ILE A 355 16.43 -5.43 11.18
C ILE A 355 16.22 -4.77 9.80
N CYS A 356 15.24 -3.87 9.70
CA CYS A 356 14.99 -3.04 8.51
C CYS A 356 16.21 -2.22 8.06
N ARG A 357 17.01 -1.76 9.04
CA ARG A 357 18.11 -0.78 8.88
C ARG A 357 19.47 -1.44 8.61
N LEU A 358 19.57 -2.77 8.66
CA LEU A 358 20.79 -3.50 8.32
C LEU A 358 21.17 -3.28 6.85
N ASN A 359 22.45 -3.12 6.54
CA ASN A 359 22.94 -2.82 5.18
C ASN A 359 22.47 -3.83 4.11
N ALA A 360 22.34 -5.12 4.47
CA ALA A 360 21.83 -6.16 3.57
C ALA A 360 20.32 -6.03 3.28
N ASN A 361 19.57 -5.39 4.18
CA ASN A 361 18.10 -5.25 4.15
C ASN A 361 17.66 -3.88 3.61
N ALA A 362 18.51 -2.86 3.71
CA ALA A 362 18.21 -1.49 3.29
C ALA A 362 17.66 -1.39 1.85
N SER A 363 18.24 -2.17 0.92
CA SER A 363 17.81 -2.23 -0.49
C SER A 363 16.51 -3.01 -0.73
N LYS A 364 16.05 -3.83 0.24
CA LYS A 364 14.73 -4.49 0.17
C LYS A 364 13.59 -3.54 0.54
N ASN A 365 13.87 -2.40 1.16
CA ASN A 365 12.86 -1.38 1.43
C ASN A 365 12.63 -0.52 0.19
N ARG A 366 11.36 -0.32 -0.19
CA ARG A 366 10.96 0.66 -1.22
C ARG A 366 11.25 2.11 -0.81
N TYR A 367 11.50 2.30 0.48
CA TYR A 367 11.15 3.48 1.24
C TYR A 367 11.95 3.49 2.56
N ARG A 368 12.84 4.48 2.75
CA ARG A 368 13.90 4.44 3.78
C ARG A 368 13.39 4.43 5.23
N ASP A 369 12.31 5.16 5.49
CA ASP A 369 11.76 5.43 6.82
C ASP A 369 10.44 4.69 7.14
N VAL A 370 9.87 3.97 6.17
CA VAL A 370 8.79 2.99 6.45
C VAL A 370 9.41 1.63 6.71
N CYS A 371 9.78 1.40 7.97
CA CYS A 371 10.25 0.11 8.45
C CYS A 371 9.13 -0.69 9.14
N PRO A 372 9.16 -2.04 9.08
CA PRO A 372 8.45 -2.88 10.04
C PRO A 372 9.10 -2.80 11.42
N TYR A 373 8.32 -2.97 12.50
CA TYR A 373 8.88 -3.30 13.81
C TYR A 373 9.54 -4.68 13.79
N ASP A 374 10.59 -4.87 14.58
CA ASP A 374 11.34 -6.13 14.62
C ASP A 374 10.52 -7.29 15.22
N ASP A 375 9.69 -7.01 16.23
CA ASP A 375 8.93 -8.01 16.98
C ASP A 375 7.74 -8.60 16.20
N THR A 376 7.13 -7.80 15.31
CA THR A 376 5.91 -8.17 14.57
C THR A 376 6.15 -8.40 13.08
N ARG A 377 7.40 -8.31 12.61
CA ARG A 377 7.73 -8.52 11.19
C ARG A 377 7.43 -9.96 10.75
N VAL A 378 7.16 -10.13 9.46
CA VAL A 378 7.19 -11.49 8.88
C VAL A 378 8.66 -11.92 8.69
N ILE A 379 8.95 -13.16 9.08
CA ILE A 379 10.30 -13.76 9.03
C ILE A 379 10.29 -14.86 7.97
N LEU A 380 11.01 -14.66 6.86
CA LEU A 380 11.13 -15.65 5.79
C LEU A 380 12.04 -16.80 6.25
N GLN A 381 11.55 -18.04 6.14
CA GLN A 381 12.26 -19.23 6.60
C GLN A 381 13.22 -19.78 5.54
N THR A 382 12.85 -19.71 4.26
CA THR A 382 13.61 -20.35 3.16
C THR A 382 14.12 -19.42 2.07
N SER A 383 14.19 -18.10 2.32
CA SER A 383 14.79 -17.15 1.35
C SER A 383 16.32 -17.21 1.38
N GLY A 384 16.92 -17.51 0.22
CA GLY A 384 18.37 -17.43 0.01
C GLY A 384 18.94 -16.00 0.06
N SER A 385 18.11 -14.98 0.29
CA SER A 385 18.51 -13.57 0.41
C SER A 385 18.33 -13.00 1.82
N GLY A 386 18.27 -13.86 2.83
CA GLY A 386 18.05 -13.50 4.23
C GLY A 386 16.56 -13.44 4.60
N ASP A 387 16.30 -13.47 5.91
CA ASP A 387 14.98 -13.65 6.53
C ASP A 387 14.04 -12.43 6.44
N TYR A 388 14.53 -11.31 5.87
CA TYR A 388 13.84 -10.03 5.91
C TYR A 388 12.95 -9.76 4.68
N ILE A 389 11.72 -9.33 4.97
CA ILE A 389 10.80 -8.64 4.07
C ILE A 389 10.14 -7.47 4.81
N ASN A 390 9.81 -6.38 4.11
CA ASN A 390 9.11 -5.22 4.69
C ASN A 390 7.60 -5.52 4.81
N ALA A 391 7.27 -6.30 5.84
CA ALA A 391 5.92 -6.75 6.18
C ALA A 391 5.79 -6.94 7.69
N ASN A 392 4.61 -6.70 8.25
CA ASN A 392 4.25 -7.05 9.63
C ASN A 392 2.96 -7.87 9.64
N PHE A 393 2.84 -8.77 10.61
CA PHE A 393 1.54 -9.25 11.04
C PHE A 393 0.77 -8.10 11.69
N VAL A 394 -0.53 -8.03 11.40
CA VAL A 394 -1.49 -7.17 12.10
C VAL A 394 -2.70 -8.03 12.40
N ASN A 395 -3.06 -8.15 13.67
CA ASN A 395 -4.18 -8.93 14.15
C ASN A 395 -5.18 -7.99 14.82
N MET A 396 -6.43 -8.06 14.41
CA MET A 396 -7.51 -7.21 14.93
C MET A 396 -8.57 -8.09 15.58
N GLU A 397 -8.62 -8.06 16.91
CA GLU A 397 -9.55 -8.87 17.72
C GLU A 397 -10.90 -8.17 17.86
N ILE A 398 -11.99 -8.94 17.78
CA ILE A 398 -13.38 -8.49 17.93
C ILE A 398 -13.92 -9.13 19.22
N PRO A 399 -13.92 -8.42 20.38
CA PRO A 399 -13.99 -9.06 21.70
C PRO A 399 -15.20 -9.97 21.93
N SER A 400 -16.38 -9.60 21.40
CA SER A 400 -17.65 -10.25 21.73
C SER A 400 -18.08 -11.37 20.79
N SER A 401 -17.36 -11.54 19.68
CA SER A 401 -17.53 -12.66 18.74
C SER A 401 -16.34 -13.62 18.72
N GLY A 402 -15.22 -13.25 19.36
CA GLY A 402 -13.97 -14.05 19.38
C GLY A 402 -13.26 -14.10 18.03
N ILE A 403 -13.70 -13.30 17.04
CA ILE A 403 -13.09 -13.22 15.72
C ILE A 403 -11.76 -12.48 15.83
N ILE A 404 -10.71 -13.03 15.22
CA ILE A 404 -9.42 -12.36 15.06
C ILE A 404 -9.15 -12.21 13.56
N ASN A 405 -9.38 -11.01 13.04
CA ASN A 405 -9.06 -10.70 11.64
C ASN A 405 -7.55 -10.56 11.52
N ARG A 406 -6.91 -11.58 10.91
CA ARG A 406 -5.47 -11.63 10.66
C ARG A 406 -5.12 -11.01 9.31
N TYR A 407 -4.03 -10.26 9.29
CA TYR A 407 -3.51 -9.61 8.10
C TYR A 407 -1.98 -9.67 8.08
N ILE A 408 -1.41 -9.59 6.88
CA ILE A 408 0.00 -9.22 6.69
C ILE A 408 0.03 -7.88 5.95
N ALA A 409 0.39 -6.81 6.67
CA ALA A 409 0.49 -5.46 6.14
C ALA A 409 1.92 -5.22 5.61
N CYS A 410 2.07 -5.05 4.29
CA CYS A 410 3.39 -5.00 3.64
C CYS A 410 3.48 -3.94 2.53
N GLN A 411 4.72 -3.60 2.14
CA GLN A 411 4.96 -2.72 0.99
C GLN A 411 4.55 -3.38 -0.35
N GLY A 412 4.29 -2.57 -1.38
CA GLY A 412 4.17 -3.07 -2.75
C GLY A 412 5.52 -3.59 -3.24
N PRO A 413 5.64 -4.86 -3.68
CA PRO A 413 6.93 -5.48 -4.01
C PRO A 413 7.81 -4.66 -4.95
N LEU A 414 9.13 -4.76 -4.76
CA LEU A 414 10.14 -4.32 -5.71
C LEU A 414 10.43 -5.46 -6.70
N LEU A 415 11.12 -5.16 -7.81
CA LEU A 415 11.52 -6.17 -8.80
C LEU A 415 12.27 -7.33 -8.12
N HIS A 416 13.33 -7.02 -7.38
CA HIS A 416 14.17 -8.00 -6.67
C HIS A 416 13.53 -8.60 -5.41
N THR A 417 12.50 -7.98 -4.82
CA THR A 417 11.78 -8.54 -3.66
C THR A 417 10.48 -9.26 -4.03
N SER A 418 10.18 -9.43 -5.33
CA SER A 418 8.96 -10.13 -5.77
C SER A 418 9.02 -11.63 -5.47
N GLY A 419 10.21 -12.23 -5.42
CA GLY A 419 10.42 -13.61 -4.95
C GLY A 419 10.16 -13.77 -3.45
N ASP A 420 10.76 -12.89 -2.63
CA ASP A 420 10.51 -12.83 -1.18
C ASP A 420 9.01 -12.65 -0.85
N PHE A 421 8.28 -11.86 -1.65
CA PHE A 421 6.84 -11.67 -1.49
C PHE A 421 6.02 -12.94 -1.77
N TRP A 422 6.30 -13.67 -2.86
CA TRP A 422 5.61 -14.95 -3.10
C TRP A 422 6.00 -16.03 -2.08
N LEU A 423 7.23 -16.01 -1.59
CA LEU A 423 7.66 -16.89 -0.52
C LEU A 423 6.92 -16.58 0.79
N MET A 424 6.73 -15.30 1.12
CA MET A 424 5.88 -14.86 2.24
C MET A 424 4.45 -15.39 2.12
N VAL A 425 3.81 -15.21 0.95
CA VAL A 425 2.46 -15.73 0.65
C VAL A 425 2.39 -17.26 0.84
N TRP A 426 3.43 -17.99 0.42
CA TRP A 426 3.51 -19.44 0.53
C TRP A 426 3.76 -19.94 1.95
N GLU A 427 4.74 -19.38 2.65
CA GLU A 427 5.13 -19.79 4.01
C GLU A 427 4.06 -19.42 5.04
N GLN A 428 3.25 -18.39 4.79
CA GLN A 428 2.15 -17.94 5.68
C GLN A 428 0.76 -18.41 5.25
N LEU A 429 0.68 -19.39 4.32
CA LEU A 429 -0.55 -20.03 3.83
C LEU A 429 -1.60 -19.07 3.22
N CYS A 430 -1.19 -17.87 2.80
CA CYS A 430 -2.09 -16.81 2.37
C CYS A 430 -2.85 -17.15 1.07
N THR A 431 -4.16 -17.35 1.17
CA THR A 431 -5.06 -17.61 0.03
C THR A 431 -5.53 -16.33 -0.67
N THR A 432 -5.45 -15.17 -0.02
CA THR A 432 -5.96 -13.89 -0.54
C THR A 432 -4.94 -12.76 -0.37
N ILE A 433 -4.78 -11.97 -1.43
CA ILE A 433 -3.95 -10.76 -1.50
C ILE A 433 -4.82 -9.56 -1.91
N VAL A 434 -4.79 -8.47 -1.14
CA VAL A 434 -5.48 -7.22 -1.43
C VAL A 434 -4.47 -6.13 -1.82
N MET A 435 -4.60 -5.62 -3.04
CA MET A 435 -3.70 -4.64 -3.64
C MET A 435 -4.39 -3.28 -3.82
N LEU A 436 -4.12 -2.34 -2.93
CA LEU A 436 -4.75 -1.02 -2.88
C LEU A 436 -3.90 0.03 -3.61
N THR A 437 -3.53 -0.24 -4.86
CA THR A 437 -2.67 0.62 -5.69
C THR A 437 -2.69 0.17 -7.15
N THR A 438 -2.50 1.09 -8.10
CA THR A 438 -1.99 0.72 -9.42
C THR A 438 -0.48 0.50 -9.36
N ILE A 439 0.12 -0.07 -10.41
CA ILE A 439 1.59 -0.24 -10.51
C ILE A 439 2.32 1.12 -10.63
N THR A 440 1.70 2.09 -11.29
CA THR A 440 2.24 3.43 -11.55
C THR A 440 1.16 4.47 -11.36
N GLU A 441 1.48 5.53 -10.61
CA GLU A 441 0.58 6.66 -10.33
C GLU A 441 1.35 7.96 -10.62
N ARG A 442 0.75 8.86 -11.42
CA ARG A 442 1.37 10.14 -11.85
C ARG A 442 2.82 9.96 -12.39
N GLY A 443 3.06 8.89 -13.13
CA GLY A 443 4.37 8.53 -13.69
C GLY A 443 5.37 7.90 -12.71
N ARG A 444 5.08 7.83 -11.40
CA ARG A 444 5.94 7.22 -10.38
C ARG A 444 5.51 5.77 -10.10
N VAL A 445 6.47 4.83 -10.10
CA VAL A 445 6.21 3.41 -9.82
C VAL A 445 5.89 3.20 -8.35
N LYS A 446 4.67 2.76 -8.05
CA LYS A 446 4.16 2.48 -6.70
C LYS A 446 4.24 1.00 -6.34
N CYS A 447 4.15 0.10 -7.31
CA CYS A 447 4.31 -1.33 -7.12
C CYS A 447 4.96 -1.96 -8.36
N HIS A 448 5.86 -2.93 -8.18
CA HIS A 448 6.27 -3.79 -9.29
C HIS A 448 5.11 -4.72 -9.68
N GLN A 449 5.01 -5.11 -10.95
CA GLN A 449 4.08 -6.17 -11.36
C GLN A 449 4.70 -7.52 -10.97
N TYR A 450 4.40 -7.99 -9.77
CA TYR A 450 4.90 -9.26 -9.23
C TYR A 450 4.15 -10.50 -9.76
N TRP A 451 3.42 -10.41 -10.87
CA TRP A 451 2.60 -11.50 -11.39
C TRP A 451 2.62 -11.59 -12.93
N PRO A 452 2.52 -12.81 -13.51
CA PRO A 452 2.44 -13.01 -14.95
C PRO A 452 1.08 -12.58 -15.53
N ARG A 453 0.99 -12.38 -16.85
CA ARG A 453 -0.30 -12.12 -17.51
C ARG A 453 -1.15 -13.40 -17.58
N LEU A 454 -2.42 -13.26 -17.94
CA LEU A 454 -3.35 -14.38 -18.09
C LEU A 454 -2.77 -15.51 -18.98
N ASN A 455 -2.85 -16.75 -18.49
CA ASN A 455 -2.26 -17.98 -19.03
C ASN A 455 -0.72 -18.08 -19.01
N GLU A 456 0.02 -16.98 -18.84
CA GLU A 456 1.48 -17.02 -18.66
C GLU A 456 1.87 -17.62 -17.29
N THR A 457 3.08 -18.15 -17.21
CA THR A 457 3.70 -18.67 -15.98
C THR A 457 5.07 -18.01 -15.79
N GLN A 458 5.42 -17.63 -14.56
CA GLN A 458 6.68 -16.97 -14.22
C GLN A 458 7.31 -17.60 -12.97
N GLU A 459 8.63 -17.76 -13.01
CA GLU A 459 9.40 -18.33 -11.90
C GLU A 459 9.75 -17.25 -10.87
N TYR A 460 9.51 -17.54 -9.59
CA TYR A 460 9.84 -16.71 -8.44
C TYR A 460 10.61 -17.57 -7.42
N GLY A 461 11.88 -17.87 -7.75
CA GLY A 461 12.70 -18.81 -6.99
C GLY A 461 12.18 -20.25 -7.11
N ARG A 462 11.87 -20.89 -5.98
CA ARG A 462 11.28 -22.25 -5.95
C ARG A 462 9.83 -22.30 -6.42
N LEU A 463 9.14 -21.16 -6.47
CA LEU A 463 7.71 -21.07 -6.76
C LEU A 463 7.45 -20.74 -8.24
N MET A 464 6.56 -21.51 -8.87
CA MET A 464 5.99 -21.22 -10.17
C MET A 464 4.64 -20.54 -9.97
N ILE A 465 4.49 -19.32 -10.48
CA ILE A 465 3.24 -18.57 -10.43
C ILE A 465 2.62 -18.59 -11.81
N ARG A 466 1.37 -19.04 -11.95
CA ARG A 466 0.60 -19.03 -13.21
C ARG A 466 -0.70 -18.27 -13.02
N CYS A 467 -0.99 -17.29 -13.90
CA CYS A 467 -2.28 -16.61 -13.89
C CYS A 467 -3.33 -17.45 -14.63
N ILE A 468 -4.40 -17.82 -13.94
CA ILE A 468 -5.48 -18.70 -14.43
C ILE A 468 -6.70 -17.87 -14.87
N ARG A 469 -6.98 -16.79 -14.13
CA ARG A 469 -8.07 -15.84 -14.42
C ARG A 469 -7.56 -14.43 -14.16
N ASP A 470 -7.90 -13.50 -15.05
CA ASP A 470 -7.78 -12.06 -14.85
C ASP A 470 -9.11 -11.45 -15.31
N LYS A 471 -9.83 -10.80 -14.38
CA LYS A 471 -11.12 -10.15 -14.63
C LYS A 471 -11.02 -8.71 -14.18
N GLN A 472 -11.13 -7.77 -15.11
CA GLN A 472 -11.17 -6.34 -14.80
C GLN A 472 -12.62 -5.83 -14.75
N THR A 473 -12.87 -4.90 -13.82
CA THR A 473 -14.06 -4.04 -13.74
C THR A 473 -13.56 -2.58 -13.78
N PRO A 474 -14.45 -1.55 -13.82
CA PRO A 474 -14.01 -0.15 -13.80
C PRO A 474 -13.19 0.20 -12.55
N ASN A 475 -13.50 -0.43 -11.40
CA ASN A 475 -12.94 -0.06 -10.10
C ASN A 475 -11.89 -1.06 -9.57
N CYS A 476 -11.88 -2.30 -10.09
CA CYS A 476 -11.06 -3.40 -9.56
C CYS A 476 -10.47 -4.31 -10.67
N CYS A 477 -9.40 -5.05 -10.34
CA CYS A 477 -8.98 -6.25 -11.06
C CYS A 477 -8.96 -7.44 -10.11
N TYR A 478 -9.49 -8.59 -10.53
CA TYR A 478 -9.53 -9.83 -9.77
C TYR A 478 -8.73 -10.89 -10.52
N ARG A 479 -7.72 -11.46 -9.86
CA ARG A 479 -6.86 -12.51 -10.45
C ARG A 479 -6.88 -13.77 -9.62
N GLU A 480 -6.83 -14.91 -10.29
CA GLU A 480 -6.67 -16.23 -9.66
C GLU A 480 -5.35 -16.84 -10.13
N PHE A 481 -4.47 -17.16 -9.19
CA PHE A 481 -3.16 -17.75 -9.46
C PHE A 481 -3.08 -19.21 -9.00
N SER A 482 -2.41 -20.03 -9.81
CA SER A 482 -1.80 -21.28 -9.36
C SER A 482 -0.40 -20.94 -8.85
N VAL A 483 -0.11 -21.34 -7.62
CA VAL A 483 1.20 -21.23 -6.99
C VAL A 483 1.68 -22.65 -6.74
N ARG A 484 2.73 -23.07 -7.44
CA ARG A 484 3.29 -24.43 -7.32
C ARG A 484 4.74 -24.39 -6.86
N ASP A 485 5.04 -25.11 -5.79
CA ASP A 485 6.41 -25.29 -5.32
C ASP A 485 7.10 -26.44 -6.10
N ARG A 486 8.22 -26.12 -6.75
CA ARG A 486 8.98 -27.07 -7.56
C ARG A 486 9.65 -28.17 -6.73
N SER A 487 9.87 -27.93 -5.44
CA SER A 487 10.57 -28.86 -4.55
C SER A 487 9.65 -29.93 -3.94
N THR A 488 8.40 -29.59 -3.64
CA THR A 488 7.39 -30.51 -3.09
C THR A 488 6.38 -31.00 -4.13
N ASN A 489 6.24 -30.29 -5.26
CA ASN A 489 5.14 -30.39 -6.22
C ASN A 489 3.74 -30.06 -5.65
N GLU A 490 3.68 -29.47 -4.45
CA GLU A 490 2.44 -28.92 -3.91
C GLU A 490 1.97 -27.73 -4.76
N GLU A 491 0.66 -27.64 -5.01
CA GLU A 491 0.03 -26.54 -5.74
C GLU A 491 -1.14 -25.96 -4.94
N ARG A 492 -1.17 -24.64 -4.78
CA ARG A 492 -2.23 -23.89 -4.07
C ARG A 492 -2.86 -22.83 -4.98
N ARG A 493 -4.08 -22.40 -4.64
CA ARG A 493 -4.75 -21.26 -5.29
C ARG A 493 -4.63 -20.01 -4.43
N VAL A 494 -4.29 -18.90 -5.08
CA VAL A 494 -4.21 -17.58 -4.45
C VAL A 494 -4.99 -16.57 -5.27
N THR A 495 -5.91 -15.85 -4.62
CA THR A 495 -6.71 -14.78 -5.24
C THR A 495 -6.06 -13.42 -4.97
N GLN A 496 -5.91 -12.59 -5.99
CA GLN A 496 -5.56 -11.17 -5.83
C GLN A 496 -6.77 -10.29 -6.15
N MET A 497 -7.09 -9.39 -5.23
CA MET A 497 -8.14 -8.38 -5.33
C MET A 497 -7.46 -7.00 -5.38
N GLN A 498 -7.36 -6.42 -6.57
CA GLN A 498 -6.71 -5.13 -6.78
C GLN A 498 -7.76 -4.03 -6.90
N TYR A 499 -7.77 -3.06 -5.98
CA TYR A 499 -8.61 -1.86 -6.09
C TYR A 499 -7.85 -0.77 -6.85
N ILE A 500 -8.36 -0.37 -8.01
CA ILE A 500 -7.72 0.61 -8.91
C ILE A 500 -8.37 2.00 -8.84
N ALA A 501 -9.62 2.13 -8.37
CA ALA A 501 -10.33 3.40 -8.20
C ALA A 501 -9.91 4.20 -6.94
N TRP A 502 -8.61 4.25 -6.63
CA TRP A 502 -8.08 5.06 -5.52
C TRP A 502 -7.11 6.13 -6.05
N PRO A 503 -7.51 7.41 -6.09
CA PRO A 503 -6.68 8.47 -6.66
C PRO A 503 -5.40 8.73 -5.84
N ASP A 504 -4.34 9.10 -6.54
CA ASP A 504 -3.04 9.38 -5.91
C ASP A 504 -3.10 10.66 -5.05
N HIS A 505 -2.44 10.60 -3.89
CA HIS A 505 -2.52 11.57 -2.78
C HIS A 505 -3.91 11.73 -2.12
N GLY A 506 -4.95 11.03 -2.59
CA GLY A 506 -6.33 11.20 -2.11
C GLY A 506 -6.95 10.00 -1.38
N VAL A 507 -8.29 10.02 -1.37
CA VAL A 507 -9.21 8.98 -0.92
C VAL A 507 -10.15 8.63 -2.09
N PRO A 508 -10.81 7.46 -2.12
CA PRO A 508 -11.74 7.10 -3.19
C PRO A 508 -12.82 8.18 -3.40
N ASP A 509 -12.99 8.65 -4.63
CA ASP A 509 -13.92 9.73 -4.98
C ASP A 509 -15.39 9.35 -4.74
N ASP A 510 -15.70 8.04 -4.75
CA ASP A 510 -16.97 7.49 -4.29
C ASP A 510 -16.74 6.46 -3.17
N THR A 511 -17.31 6.76 -1.99
CA THR A 511 -17.31 5.89 -0.82
C THR A 511 -17.97 4.53 -1.08
N LYS A 512 -19.00 4.48 -1.93
CA LYS A 512 -19.82 3.26 -2.11
C LYS A 512 -19.00 2.13 -2.73
N HIS A 513 -18.20 2.43 -3.75
CA HIS A 513 -17.31 1.46 -4.38
C HIS A 513 -16.23 0.93 -3.41
N PHE A 514 -15.75 1.76 -2.48
CA PHE A 514 -14.83 1.32 -1.43
C PHE A 514 -15.53 0.39 -0.40
N ILE A 515 -16.73 0.75 0.06
CA ILE A 515 -17.52 -0.08 0.99
C ILE A 515 -17.84 -1.45 0.34
N GLN A 516 -18.31 -1.44 -0.91
CA GLN A 516 -18.57 -2.67 -1.68
C GLN A 516 -17.32 -3.55 -1.79
N PHE A 517 -16.15 -2.97 -2.06
CA PHE A 517 -14.89 -3.71 -2.13
C PHE A 517 -14.46 -4.29 -0.77
N VAL A 518 -14.69 -3.57 0.34
CA VAL A 518 -14.50 -4.10 1.70
C VAL A 518 -15.40 -5.31 1.93
N ASP A 519 -16.66 -5.27 1.50
CA ASP A 519 -17.57 -6.42 1.60
C ASP A 519 -17.17 -7.60 0.72
N GLU A 520 -16.52 -7.36 -0.43
CA GLU A 520 -15.90 -8.44 -1.21
C GLU A 520 -14.70 -9.07 -0.48
N VAL A 521 -13.83 -8.28 0.14
CA VAL A 521 -12.70 -8.79 0.94
C VAL A 521 -13.20 -9.60 2.14
N ARG A 522 -14.25 -9.10 2.81
CA ARG A 522 -14.91 -9.79 3.94
C ARG A 522 -15.54 -11.11 3.50
N LYS A 523 -16.14 -11.18 2.31
CA LYS A 523 -16.62 -12.44 1.70
C LYS A 523 -15.47 -13.40 1.40
N ALA A 524 -14.34 -12.91 0.89
CA ALA A 524 -13.14 -13.73 0.63
C ALA A 524 -12.49 -14.28 1.91
N ARG A 525 -12.72 -13.66 3.08
CA ARG A 525 -12.29 -14.16 4.40
C ARG A 525 -13.15 -15.31 4.94
N GLN A 526 -14.40 -15.47 4.48
CA GLN A 526 -15.36 -16.40 5.09
C GLN A 526 -14.85 -17.85 5.07
N GLY A 527 -14.72 -18.45 6.26
CA GLY A 527 -14.25 -19.82 6.44
C GLY A 527 -12.72 -20.00 6.50
N SER A 528 -11.93 -18.94 6.37
CA SER A 528 -10.47 -18.95 6.56
C SER A 528 -10.06 -18.25 7.86
N VAL A 529 -9.05 -18.79 8.53
CA VAL A 529 -8.39 -18.20 9.72
C VAL A 529 -7.01 -17.61 9.40
N ASP A 530 -6.61 -17.73 8.14
CA ASP A 530 -5.28 -17.41 7.61
C ASP A 530 -5.14 -15.89 7.37
N PRO A 531 -3.91 -15.35 7.40
CA PRO A 531 -3.71 -13.91 7.20
C PRO A 531 -3.95 -13.50 5.74
N ILE A 532 -4.79 -12.49 5.53
CA ILE A 532 -4.92 -11.81 4.24
C ILE A 532 -3.74 -10.85 4.05
N VAL A 533 -3.00 -10.96 2.95
CA VAL A 533 -1.91 -10.01 2.64
C VAL A 533 -2.54 -8.72 2.13
N VAL A 534 -2.29 -7.57 2.77
CA VAL A 534 -2.80 -6.27 2.35
C VAL A 534 -1.65 -5.31 2.09
N HIS A 535 -1.57 -4.81 0.85
CA HIS A 535 -0.50 -3.88 0.46
C HIS A 535 -1.03 -2.69 -0.36
N CYS A 536 -0.21 -1.65 -0.42
CA CYS A 536 -0.36 -0.56 -1.37
C CYS A 536 1.03 -0.24 -1.95
N SER A 537 1.48 1.03 -1.90
CA SER A 537 2.89 1.36 -2.17
C SER A 537 3.75 1.10 -0.92
N ALA A 538 3.48 1.80 0.18
CA ALA A 538 4.26 1.72 1.43
C ALA A 538 3.69 0.70 2.45
N GLY A 539 2.49 0.17 2.22
CA GLY A 539 1.85 -0.76 3.17
C GLY A 539 1.34 -0.10 4.45
N ILE A 540 1.05 1.21 4.42
CA ILE A 540 0.64 1.97 5.62
C ILE A 540 -0.63 2.81 5.43
N GLY A 541 -0.67 3.77 4.51
CA GLY A 541 -1.81 4.68 4.35
C GLY A 541 -3.11 3.99 3.91
N ARG A 542 -3.16 3.52 2.66
CA ARG A 542 -4.35 2.83 2.09
C ARG A 542 -4.63 1.49 2.80
N THR A 543 -3.55 0.78 3.18
CA THR A 543 -3.58 -0.47 3.94
C THR A 543 -4.32 -0.32 5.28
N GLY A 544 -3.98 0.71 6.08
CA GLY A 544 -4.65 0.94 7.37
C GLY A 544 -6.11 1.33 7.23
N VAL A 545 -6.50 2.04 6.16
CA VAL A 545 -7.91 2.40 5.91
C VAL A 545 -8.76 1.15 5.62
N LEU A 546 -8.26 0.19 4.85
CA LEU A 546 -8.97 -1.08 4.64
C LEU A 546 -9.13 -1.86 5.95
N ILE A 547 -8.02 -2.05 6.69
CA ILE A 547 -8.02 -2.81 7.95
C ILE A 547 -8.96 -2.16 8.99
N LEU A 548 -8.97 -0.83 9.08
CA LEU A 548 -9.89 -0.11 9.97
C LEU A 548 -11.35 -0.31 9.55
N MET A 549 -11.68 -0.14 8.27
CA MET A 549 -13.06 -0.30 7.79
C MET A 549 -13.57 -1.73 7.99
N GLU A 550 -12.77 -2.76 7.69
CA GLU A 550 -13.13 -4.16 7.94
C GLU A 550 -13.29 -4.46 9.44
N THR A 551 -12.41 -3.93 10.29
CA THR A 551 -12.52 -4.08 11.76
C THR A 551 -13.77 -3.40 12.31
N ALA A 552 -14.06 -2.18 11.85
CA ALA A 552 -15.26 -1.43 12.25
C ALA A 552 -16.56 -2.12 11.80
N ALA A 553 -16.59 -2.71 10.60
CA ALA A 553 -17.73 -3.49 10.13
C ALA A 553 -18.02 -4.70 11.05
N CYS A 554 -16.98 -5.44 11.47
CA CYS A 554 -17.13 -6.56 12.40
C CYS A 554 -17.54 -6.13 13.83
N LEU A 555 -17.12 -4.95 14.29
CA LEU A 555 -17.59 -4.37 15.56
C LEU A 555 -19.07 -3.99 15.49
N VAL A 556 -19.49 -3.28 14.43
CA VAL A 556 -20.91 -2.94 14.19
C VAL A 556 -21.78 -4.19 14.14
N GLU A 557 -21.36 -5.23 13.42
CA GLU A 557 -22.07 -6.51 13.34
C GLU A 557 -22.18 -7.24 14.68
N SER A 558 -21.15 -7.13 15.53
CA SER A 558 -21.11 -7.67 16.89
C SER A 558 -21.89 -6.83 17.93
N ASN A 559 -22.53 -5.73 17.50
CA ASN A 559 -23.16 -4.70 18.33
C ASN A 559 -22.21 -4.04 19.36
N GLU A 560 -20.93 -3.90 18.99
CA GLU A 560 -19.88 -3.31 19.85
C GLU A 560 -19.61 -1.83 19.48
N PRO A 561 -19.26 -0.97 20.46
CA PRO A 561 -18.96 0.43 20.18
C PRO A 561 -17.71 0.60 19.31
N VAL A 562 -17.77 1.56 18.39
CA VAL A 562 -16.71 1.80 17.39
C VAL A 562 -15.94 3.06 17.75
N TYR A 563 -14.66 2.89 18.10
CA TYR A 563 -13.74 3.99 18.38
C TYR A 563 -12.57 3.97 17.38
N PRO A 564 -12.67 4.66 16.23
CA PRO A 564 -11.66 4.57 15.16
C PRO A 564 -10.22 4.90 15.62
N LEU A 565 -10.05 5.79 16.61
CA LEU A 565 -8.73 6.15 17.14
C LEU A 565 -8.07 4.98 17.87
N ASP A 566 -8.85 4.24 18.66
CA ASP A 566 -8.38 3.03 19.34
C ASP A 566 -8.07 1.91 18.33
N ILE A 567 -8.81 1.82 17.22
CA ILE A 567 -8.49 0.90 16.12
C ILE A 567 -7.16 1.30 15.44
N VAL A 568 -6.91 2.60 15.20
CA VAL A 568 -5.59 3.07 14.71
C VAL A 568 -4.48 2.81 15.72
N ARG A 569 -4.75 2.95 17.02
CA ARG A 569 -3.79 2.66 18.11
C ARG A 569 -3.35 1.20 18.07
N THR A 570 -4.30 0.25 18.09
CA THR A 570 -4.04 -1.19 17.99
C THR A 570 -3.37 -1.60 16.66
N MET A 571 -3.63 -0.89 15.56
CA MET A 571 -2.90 -1.07 14.31
C MET A 571 -1.45 -0.56 14.39
N ARG A 572 -1.25 0.67 14.88
CA ARG A 572 0.08 1.31 14.96
C ARG A 572 1.01 0.65 15.97
N ASP A 573 0.47 -0.09 16.93
CA ASP A 573 1.20 -1.01 17.80
C ASP A 573 1.83 -2.19 17.05
N GLN A 574 1.28 -2.57 15.89
CA GLN A 574 1.69 -3.76 15.13
C GLN A 574 2.42 -3.42 13.83
N ARG A 575 2.11 -2.28 13.19
CA ARG A 575 2.91 -1.68 12.12
C ARG A 575 2.84 -0.16 12.17
N ALA A 576 4.01 0.49 12.28
CA ALA A 576 4.12 1.94 12.33
C ALA A 576 3.37 2.65 11.19
N MET A 577 2.84 3.83 11.49
CA MET A 577 2.22 4.76 10.53
C MET A 577 1.00 4.24 9.74
N LEU A 578 0.36 3.13 10.15
CA LEU A 578 -0.94 2.73 9.59
C LEU A 578 -1.95 3.89 9.69
N ILE A 579 -2.61 4.16 8.55
CA ILE A 579 -3.28 5.43 8.19
C ILE A 579 -2.33 6.64 8.29
N GLN A 580 -2.01 7.23 7.14
CA GLN A 580 -0.81 8.07 6.98
C GLN A 580 -1.06 9.59 7.06
N THR A 581 -2.28 10.04 6.70
CA THR A 581 -2.66 11.45 6.58
C THR A 581 -4.09 11.69 7.12
N PRO A 582 -4.42 12.85 7.71
CA PRO A 582 -5.73 13.09 8.32
C PRO A 582 -6.92 12.82 7.39
N GLY A 583 -6.86 13.28 6.13
CA GLY A 583 -7.94 13.03 5.18
C GLY A 583 -8.23 11.54 4.89
N GLN A 584 -7.24 10.64 5.09
CA GLN A 584 -7.48 9.19 5.03
C GLN A 584 -8.21 8.66 6.28
N TYR A 585 -7.99 9.29 7.43
CA TYR A 585 -8.67 8.97 8.68
C TYR A 585 -10.10 9.52 8.70
N THR A 586 -10.29 10.79 8.33
CA THR A 586 -11.61 11.41 8.14
C THR A 586 -12.48 10.58 7.19
N PHE A 587 -11.97 10.25 6.00
CA PHE A 587 -12.70 9.43 5.02
C PHE A 587 -13.16 8.07 5.57
N VAL A 588 -12.34 7.38 6.37
CA VAL A 588 -12.77 6.07 6.92
C VAL A 588 -13.76 6.22 8.07
N CYS A 589 -13.66 7.30 8.85
CA CYS A 589 -14.68 7.66 9.85
C CYS A 589 -16.03 7.99 9.17
N ASP A 590 -16.02 8.80 8.10
CA ASP A 590 -17.19 9.06 7.26
C ASP A 590 -17.74 7.77 6.64
N SER A 591 -16.86 6.87 6.17
CA SER A 591 -17.24 5.58 5.57
C SER A 591 -17.98 4.68 6.55
N ILE A 592 -17.58 4.64 7.83
CA ILE A 592 -18.25 3.87 8.88
C ILE A 592 -19.67 4.41 9.11
N LEU A 593 -19.80 5.71 9.36
CA LEU A 593 -21.11 6.33 9.59
C LEU A 593 -22.02 6.16 8.37
N ARG A 594 -21.46 6.35 7.17
CA ARG A 594 -22.19 6.14 5.91
C ARG A 594 -22.67 4.70 5.75
N ALA A 595 -21.82 3.71 5.96
CA ALA A 595 -22.18 2.30 5.78
C ALA A 595 -23.21 1.84 6.83
N TYR A 596 -23.17 2.40 8.04
CA TYR A 596 -24.18 2.17 9.09
C TYR A 596 -25.52 2.85 8.76
N ASN A 597 -25.50 4.14 8.42
CA ASN A 597 -26.70 4.93 8.12
C ASN A 597 -27.39 4.50 6.81
N GLU A 598 -26.63 4.06 5.79
CA GLU A 598 -27.17 3.41 4.58
C GLU A 598 -27.54 1.92 4.83
N GLY A 599 -27.45 1.41 6.07
CA GLY A 599 -27.90 0.07 6.47
C GLY A 599 -27.12 -1.10 5.87
N THR A 600 -25.93 -0.82 5.34
CA THR A 600 -25.02 -1.77 4.66
C THR A 600 -24.26 -2.62 5.67
N ILE A 601 -23.75 -2.00 6.75
CA ILE A 601 -23.27 -2.69 7.96
C ILE A 601 -24.24 -2.40 9.11
N LYS A 602 -24.59 -3.41 9.90
CA LYS A 602 -25.52 -3.31 11.03
C LYS A 602 -25.37 -4.50 11.97
N PRO A 603 -25.75 -4.38 13.26
CA PRO A 603 -25.79 -5.51 14.19
C PRO A 603 -26.50 -6.73 13.61
N LEU A 604 -25.88 -7.91 13.71
CA LEU A 604 -26.52 -9.17 13.29
C LEU A 604 -27.57 -9.59 14.33
N ALA A 605 -28.59 -10.34 13.89
CA ALA A 605 -29.75 -10.69 14.71
C ALA A 605 -29.43 -11.46 16.01
N GLU A 606 -28.23 -12.07 16.11
CA GLU A 606 -27.71 -12.75 17.30
C GLU A 606 -27.08 -11.79 18.34
N TYR A 607 -26.64 -10.59 17.94
CA TYR A 607 -26.12 -9.53 18.82
C TYR A 607 -27.17 -8.45 19.12
N GLN A 608 -28.23 -8.33 18.31
CA GLN A 608 -29.39 -7.45 18.57
C GLN A 608 -30.21 -7.82 19.83
N LYS A 609 -29.94 -8.97 20.47
CA LYS A 609 -30.67 -9.51 21.63
C LYS A 609 -29.78 -9.64 22.88
N ARG A 610 -28.69 -8.88 22.96
CA ARG A 610 -27.67 -8.88 24.02
C ARG A 610 -27.37 -7.46 24.51
#